data_AF-A0A5M9MJ54-F1
#
_entry.id   AF-A0A5M9MJ54-F1
#
_cell.length_a   1.000
_cell.length_b   1.000
_cell.length_c   1.000
_cell.angle_alpha   90.00
_cell.angle_beta   90.00
_cell.angle_gamma   90.00
#
_symmetry.space_group_name_H-M   'P 1'
#
loop_
_entity.id
_entity.type
_entity.pdbx_description
1 polymer ?
#
loop_
_entity_poly.entity_id
_entity_poly.type
_entity_poly.pdbx_seq_one_letter_code
_entity_poly.pdbx_strand_id
1 'polypeptide(L)'
;MHRSAQHFGVSVPEVCKKFSKKLFNLAPILGFADASAVIDELSRSVTNALGNENCYTTTLADCQPDGKICIVLEELTRPVLLSCTESEFRQIRRMLRTASGIIWLTRGSSCALPDRALITGLARAARSENNSLRFITLDTDLTRPLCRTTKSIVEFYKDISQGIGHGDSEGREDSEYLEEQGSLYVPRLIQDESISRYITGIGQESAQDLKVICATRPLKLDITVPGRLDTLQWTECESSVSHSEPDEIVVDVKALGLNFRDLMIALGQFSDASEMTGECSGVVKAVGTNIRHVFKVGDRVCGWSACGFSS
;
A
#
# COMPACT_ATOMS: atom_id res chain seq x y z
N MET A 1 33.36 -23.42 43.96
CA MET A 1 31.94 -23.82 43.91
C MET A 1 31.10 -22.58 44.16
N HIS A 2 30.02 -22.39 43.37
CA HIS A 2 29.03 -21.29 43.37
C HIS A 2 29.53 -19.92 42.88
N ARG A 3 29.21 -19.41 41.67
CA ARG A 3 27.95 -19.08 40.94
C ARG A 3 27.08 -17.98 41.60
N SER A 4 27.06 -16.83 40.90
CA SER A 4 25.91 -15.94 40.56
C SER A 4 25.19 -15.21 41.72
N ALA A 5 24.71 -13.96 41.61
CA ALA A 5 24.11 -13.30 40.46
C ALA A 5 24.32 -11.76 40.46
N GLN A 6 24.39 -11.22 39.25
CA GLN A 6 24.56 -9.82 38.87
C GLN A 6 23.25 -9.04 39.00
N HIS A 7 23.36 -7.76 39.36
CA HIS A 7 22.29 -6.76 39.26
C HIS A 7 22.00 -6.45 37.79
N PHE A 8 20.76 -6.73 37.34
CA PHE A 8 20.23 -6.20 36.09
C PHE A 8 19.44 -4.92 36.39
N GLY A 9 20.09 -3.77 36.24
CA GLY A 9 19.39 -2.52 35.97
C GLY A 9 19.03 -2.50 34.49
N VAL A 10 17.76 -2.70 34.15
CA VAL A 10 17.27 -2.52 32.78
C VAL A 10 16.95 -1.04 32.61
N SER A 11 17.89 -0.30 32.06
CA SER A 11 17.62 0.97 31.38
C SER A 11 16.84 0.65 30.10
N VAL A 12 15.59 1.10 30.05
CA VAL A 12 14.78 1.07 28.83
C VAL A 12 15.46 1.99 27.79
N PRO A 13 15.75 1.52 26.56
CA PRO A 13 16.38 2.35 25.56
C PRO A 13 15.52 3.57 25.20
N GLU A 14 16.16 4.72 25.08
CA GLU A 14 15.64 6.02 24.62
C GLU A 14 15.10 6.04 23.17
N VAL A 15 14.74 4.88 22.61
CA VAL A 15 14.34 4.69 21.21
C VAL A 15 12.83 4.86 21.02
N CYS A 16 12.00 4.66 22.06
CA CYS A 16 10.53 4.70 21.91
C CYS A 16 9.89 6.10 22.08
N LYS A 17 10.65 7.13 22.49
CA LYS A 17 10.11 8.51 22.62
C LYS A 17 10.17 9.36 21.35
N LYS A 18 10.71 8.84 20.23
CA LYS A 18 10.80 9.57 18.95
C LYS A 18 9.74 9.20 17.90
N PHE A 19 8.91 8.19 18.14
CA PHE A 19 7.91 7.74 17.15
C PHE A 19 6.54 8.44 17.23
N SER A 20 6.25 9.20 18.29
CA SER A 20 4.90 9.75 18.53
C SER A 20 4.66 11.20 18.08
N LYS A 21 5.60 11.86 17.38
CA LYS A 21 5.43 13.25 16.92
C LYS A 21 5.74 13.51 15.44
N LYS A 22 6.04 12.47 14.64
CA LYS A 22 6.37 12.62 13.21
C LYS A 22 5.24 12.26 12.23
N LEU A 23 4.11 11.74 12.70
CA LEU A 23 3.05 11.23 11.83
C LEU A 23 1.93 12.23 11.47
N PHE A 24 1.96 13.46 12.01
CA PHE A 24 0.94 14.49 11.71
C PHE A 24 1.51 15.82 11.22
N ASN A 25 2.77 15.84 10.76
CA ASN A 25 3.39 17.02 10.14
C ASN A 25 4.16 16.66 8.85
N LEU A 26 3.58 15.81 8.01
CA LEU A 26 3.88 15.88 6.58
C LEU A 26 3.11 17.06 6.00
N ALA A 27 3.62 18.25 6.31
CA ALA A 27 3.56 19.42 5.44
C ALA A 27 3.88 18.96 4.00
N PRO A 28 3.34 19.60 2.95
CA PRO A 28 3.25 19.04 1.60
C PRO A 28 4.64 18.67 1.08
N ILE A 29 5.05 17.40 1.22
CA ILE A 29 6.18 16.86 0.50
C ILE A 29 5.65 16.54 -0.89
N LEU A 30 5.67 17.56 -1.72
CA LEU A 30 5.85 17.51 -3.17
C LEU A 30 5.71 18.96 -3.60
N GLY A 31 6.84 19.68 -3.57
CA GLY A 31 7.06 20.60 -4.68
C GLY A 31 6.99 19.75 -5.93
N PHE A 32 5.81 19.66 -6.55
CA PHE A 32 5.69 19.20 -7.91
C PHE A 32 6.49 20.20 -8.74
N ALA A 33 7.79 19.95 -8.88
CA ALA A 33 8.45 20.30 -10.12
C ALA A 33 7.55 19.72 -11.21
N ASP A 34 7.20 20.55 -12.19
CA ASP A 34 6.36 20.16 -13.32
C ASP A 34 6.83 18.78 -13.81
N ALA A 35 5.96 17.77 -13.73
CA ALA A 35 6.35 16.39 -14.02
C ALA A 35 6.86 16.26 -15.48
N SER A 36 6.46 17.17 -16.36
CA SER A 36 7.04 17.34 -17.69
C SER A 36 8.51 17.78 -17.63
N ALA A 37 8.85 18.79 -16.83
CA ALA A 37 10.22 19.27 -16.67
C ALA A 37 11.15 18.18 -16.11
N VAL A 38 10.63 17.33 -15.22
CA VAL A 38 11.35 16.19 -14.65
C VAL A 38 11.62 15.12 -15.71
N ILE A 39 10.65 14.79 -16.56
CA ILE A 39 10.84 13.88 -17.69
C ILE A 39 11.85 14.46 -18.68
N ASP A 40 11.77 15.76 -18.98
CA ASP A 40 12.69 16.42 -19.90
C ASP A 40 14.13 16.41 -19.37
N GLU A 41 14.31 16.63 -18.07
CA GLU A 41 15.63 16.57 -17.43
C GLU A 41 16.21 15.16 -17.47
N LEU A 42 15.41 14.16 -17.10
CA LEU A 42 15.83 12.76 -17.14
C LEU A 42 16.15 12.31 -18.58
N SER A 43 15.28 12.65 -19.54
CA SER A 43 15.47 12.35 -20.96
C SER A 43 16.78 12.96 -21.48
N ARG A 44 17.05 14.23 -21.17
CA ARG A 44 18.31 14.90 -21.53
C ARG A 44 19.51 14.22 -20.88
N SER A 45 19.41 13.86 -19.59
CA SER A 45 20.47 13.20 -18.85
C SER A 45 20.82 11.83 -19.45
N VAL A 46 19.82 11.02 -19.77
CA VAL A 46 19.99 9.71 -20.41
C VAL A 46 20.55 9.84 -21.83
N THR A 47 20.00 10.76 -22.63
CA THR A 47 20.43 11.01 -24.02
C THR A 47 21.92 11.41 -24.06
N ASN A 48 22.33 12.32 -23.19
CA ASN A 48 23.72 12.75 -23.05
C ASN A 48 24.64 11.60 -22.64
N ALA A 49 24.19 10.75 -21.70
CA ALA A 49 24.98 9.62 -21.22
C ALA A 49 25.11 8.49 -22.24
N LEU A 50 24.16 8.36 -23.17
CA LEU A 50 24.15 7.37 -24.25
C LEU A 50 24.84 7.84 -25.54
N GLY A 51 25.30 9.11 -25.60
CA GLY A 51 26.14 9.60 -26.70
C GLY A 51 25.42 10.24 -27.89
N ASN A 52 24.21 10.81 -27.69
CA ASN A 52 23.42 11.66 -28.62
C ASN A 52 23.08 11.14 -30.03
N GLU A 53 23.92 10.38 -30.72
CA GLU A 53 23.81 10.14 -32.17
C GLU A 53 22.62 9.25 -32.58
N ASN A 54 21.97 8.55 -31.63
CA ASN A 54 20.86 7.62 -31.92
C ASN A 54 19.71 7.65 -30.90
N CYS A 55 19.63 8.69 -30.06
CA CYS A 55 18.58 8.80 -29.05
C CYS A 55 17.66 9.98 -29.38
N TYR A 56 16.35 9.75 -29.38
CA TYR A 56 15.34 10.77 -29.59
C TYR A 56 14.16 10.53 -28.66
N THR A 57 13.51 11.62 -28.23
CA THR A 57 12.31 11.58 -27.40
C THR A 57 11.07 11.74 -28.27
N THR A 58 10.00 11.01 -27.97
CA THR A 58 8.71 11.10 -28.65
C THR A 58 7.59 10.76 -27.67
N THR A 59 6.35 11.05 -28.05
CA THR A 59 5.17 10.67 -27.27
C THR A 59 4.91 9.17 -27.39
N LEU A 60 4.21 8.58 -26.43
CA LEU A 60 3.83 7.17 -26.51
C LEU A 60 2.91 6.88 -27.72
N ALA A 61 2.06 7.84 -28.09
CA ALA A 61 1.15 7.71 -29.23
C ALA A 61 1.88 7.70 -30.59
N ASP A 62 2.96 8.47 -30.74
CA ASP A 62 3.65 8.68 -32.00
C ASP A 62 4.94 7.84 -32.14
N CYS A 63 5.23 6.99 -31.15
CA CYS A 63 6.47 6.24 -31.12
C CYS A 63 6.60 5.21 -32.26
N GLN A 64 7.84 4.90 -32.64
CA GLN A 64 8.15 3.88 -33.66
C GLN A 64 9.08 2.85 -33.02
N PRO A 65 8.53 1.86 -32.29
CA PRO A 65 9.33 1.00 -31.42
C PRO A 65 10.09 -0.10 -32.16
N ASP A 66 9.77 -0.36 -33.43
CA ASP A 66 10.29 -1.51 -34.17
C ASP A 66 11.81 -1.52 -34.27
N GLY A 67 12.44 -2.60 -33.78
CA GLY A 67 13.88 -2.80 -33.78
C GLY A 67 14.66 -1.90 -32.81
N LYS A 68 13.98 -1.09 -31.99
CA LYS A 68 14.61 -0.13 -31.07
C LYS A 68 14.54 -0.58 -29.63
N ILE A 69 15.43 -0.05 -28.79
CA ILE A 69 15.32 -0.14 -27.34
C ILE A 69 14.48 1.05 -26.88
N CYS A 70 13.36 0.78 -26.21
CA CYS A 70 12.41 1.79 -25.77
C CYS A 70 12.55 2.04 -24.27
N ILE A 71 12.76 3.30 -23.88
CA ILE A 71 12.75 3.75 -22.49
C ILE A 71 11.44 4.51 -22.26
N VAL A 72 10.56 3.97 -21.42
CA VAL A 72 9.22 4.51 -21.19
C VAL A 72 9.17 5.23 -19.85
N LEU A 73 8.90 6.54 -19.90
CA LEU A 73 8.91 7.45 -18.74
C LEU A 73 7.51 7.96 -18.37
N GLU A 74 6.50 7.60 -19.15
CA GLU A 74 5.14 8.16 -19.04
C GLU A 74 4.47 7.84 -17.68
N GLU A 75 4.83 6.72 -17.04
CA GLU A 75 4.30 6.37 -15.71
C GLU A 75 4.77 7.32 -14.58
N LEU A 76 5.79 8.15 -14.84
CA LEU A 76 6.27 9.15 -13.89
C LEU A 76 5.28 10.30 -13.73
N THR A 77 4.54 10.65 -14.79
CA THR A 77 3.53 11.72 -14.80
C THR A 77 2.14 11.18 -14.49
N ARG A 78 1.70 10.10 -15.15
CA ARG A 78 0.32 9.59 -15.06
C ARG A 78 0.27 8.06 -15.13
N PRO A 79 -0.77 7.42 -14.56
CA PRO A 79 -0.95 5.99 -14.71
C PRO A 79 -1.43 5.63 -16.12
N VAL A 80 -0.52 5.22 -17.00
CA VAL A 80 -0.82 5.08 -18.44
C VAL A 80 -1.81 3.96 -18.68
N LEU A 81 -1.60 2.81 -18.05
CA LEU A 81 -2.44 1.64 -18.30
C LEU A 81 -3.88 1.79 -17.79
N LEU A 82 -4.13 2.71 -16.85
CA LEU A 82 -5.49 3.05 -16.41
C LEU A 82 -6.21 4.00 -17.36
N SER A 83 -5.48 4.87 -18.04
CA SER A 83 -6.03 6.03 -18.76
C SER A 83 -5.60 6.10 -20.23
N CYS A 84 -5.05 5.02 -20.78
CA CYS A 84 -4.48 5.03 -22.12
C CYS A 84 -5.54 5.25 -23.19
N THR A 85 -5.17 6.03 -24.20
CA THR A 85 -5.95 6.14 -25.45
C THR A 85 -5.77 4.90 -26.31
N GLU A 86 -6.66 4.69 -27.28
CA GLU A 86 -6.54 3.56 -28.21
C GLU A 86 -5.21 3.59 -28.98
N SER A 87 -4.73 4.79 -29.35
CA SER A 87 -3.46 4.95 -30.03
C SER A 87 -2.28 4.51 -29.16
N GLU A 88 -2.24 4.96 -27.91
CA GLU A 88 -1.21 4.58 -26.94
C GLU A 88 -1.22 3.06 -26.69
N PHE A 89 -2.41 2.47 -26.48
CA PHE A 89 -2.52 1.03 -26.28
C PHE A 89 -2.08 0.22 -27.50
N ARG A 90 -2.33 0.73 -28.72
CA ARG A 90 -1.81 0.14 -29.96
C ARG A 90 -0.29 0.17 -29.99
N GLN A 91 0.33 1.25 -29.55
CA GLN A 91 1.78 1.41 -29.51
C GLN A 91 2.45 0.58 -28.43
N ILE A 92 1.83 0.43 -27.25
CA ILE A 92 2.28 -0.51 -26.21
C ILE A 92 2.29 -1.93 -26.78
N ARG A 93 1.20 -2.36 -27.42
CA ARG A 93 1.14 -3.70 -28.06
C ARG A 93 2.18 -3.88 -29.16
N ARG A 94 2.45 -2.84 -29.95
CA ARG A 94 3.50 -2.86 -30.99
C ARG A 94 4.88 -3.00 -30.35
N MET A 95 5.17 -2.21 -29.32
CA MET A 95 6.42 -2.24 -28.56
C MET A 95 6.70 -3.63 -27.98
N LEU A 96 5.71 -4.27 -27.35
CA LEU A 96 5.86 -5.65 -26.82
C LEU A 96 6.18 -6.70 -27.90
N ARG A 97 5.87 -6.43 -29.17
CA ARG A 97 6.06 -7.38 -30.28
C ARG A 97 7.32 -7.10 -31.11
N THR A 98 7.70 -5.84 -31.27
CA THR A 98 8.70 -5.44 -32.26
C THR A 98 9.89 -4.68 -31.68
N ALA A 99 9.85 -4.24 -30.42
CA ALA A 99 11.01 -3.61 -29.78
C ALA A 99 12.14 -4.60 -29.54
N SER A 100 13.37 -4.15 -29.71
CA SER A 100 14.58 -4.94 -29.37
C SER A 100 14.80 -5.03 -27.85
N GLY A 101 14.18 -4.12 -27.09
CA GLY A 101 14.11 -4.17 -25.64
C GLY A 101 13.30 -3.02 -25.06
N ILE A 102 12.83 -3.18 -23.82
CA ILE A 102 11.95 -2.22 -23.15
C ILE A 102 12.49 -2.00 -21.73
N ILE A 103 12.65 -0.73 -21.34
CA ILE A 103 12.91 -0.31 -19.97
C ILE A 103 11.75 0.60 -19.57
N TRP A 104 10.91 0.14 -18.65
CA TRP A 104 9.73 0.89 -18.21
C TRP A 104 9.89 1.37 -16.79
N LEU A 105 9.82 2.69 -16.61
CA LEU A 105 10.01 3.32 -15.32
C LEU A 105 8.68 3.58 -14.66
N THR A 106 8.63 3.30 -13.37
CA THR A 106 7.54 3.68 -12.46
C THR A 106 8.13 4.43 -11.27
N ARG A 107 7.28 5.07 -10.47
CA ARG A 107 7.73 5.81 -9.29
C ARG A 107 6.77 5.65 -8.14
N GLY A 108 7.24 5.06 -7.05
CA GLY A 108 6.46 4.76 -5.85
C GLY A 108 5.36 3.75 -6.04
N SER A 109 5.41 2.94 -7.10
CA SER A 109 4.34 2.00 -7.44
C SER A 109 4.19 0.87 -6.44
N SER A 110 5.30 0.47 -5.79
CA SER A 110 5.31 -0.59 -4.79
C SER A 110 4.84 -0.16 -3.39
N CYS A 111 4.61 1.15 -3.17
CA CYS A 111 4.33 1.68 -1.82
C CYS A 111 3.13 2.64 -1.79
N ALA A 112 3.19 3.77 -2.49
CA ALA A 112 2.25 4.87 -2.29
C ALA A 112 1.32 5.13 -3.49
N LEU A 113 1.70 4.69 -4.70
CA LEU A 113 0.96 4.94 -5.95
C LEU A 113 0.65 3.62 -6.68
N PRO A 114 -0.22 2.76 -6.11
CA PRO A 114 -0.46 1.40 -6.62
C PRO A 114 -1.00 1.36 -8.05
N ASP A 115 -1.71 2.41 -8.47
CA ASP A 115 -2.22 2.60 -9.83
C ASP A 115 -1.12 2.53 -10.91
N ARG A 116 0.12 2.87 -10.53
CA ARG A 116 1.30 2.83 -11.41
C ARG A 116 1.93 1.45 -11.53
N ALA A 117 1.50 0.48 -10.73
CA ALA A 117 2.08 -0.86 -10.67
C ALA A 117 1.52 -1.83 -11.73
N LEU A 118 0.48 -1.42 -12.48
CA LEU A 118 -0.17 -2.29 -13.48
C LEU A 118 0.82 -2.82 -14.52
N ILE A 119 1.83 -2.03 -14.86
CA ILE A 119 2.85 -2.43 -15.83
C ILE A 119 3.65 -3.64 -15.37
N THR A 120 3.84 -3.83 -14.06
CA THR A 120 4.54 -4.98 -13.50
C THR A 120 3.81 -6.28 -13.85
N GLY A 121 2.47 -6.29 -13.75
CA GLY A 121 1.66 -7.43 -14.14
C GLY A 121 1.69 -7.69 -15.65
N LEU A 122 1.55 -6.64 -16.46
CA LEU A 122 1.62 -6.74 -17.92
C LEU A 122 2.98 -7.26 -18.39
N ALA A 123 4.07 -6.78 -17.79
CA ALA A 123 5.43 -7.20 -18.11
C ALA A 123 5.67 -8.67 -17.78
N ARG A 124 5.16 -9.16 -16.63
CA ARG A 124 5.22 -10.59 -16.26
C ARG A 124 4.52 -11.47 -17.28
N ALA A 125 3.30 -11.11 -17.66
CA ALA A 125 2.53 -11.85 -18.66
C ALA A 125 3.27 -11.86 -20.02
N ALA A 126 3.72 -10.70 -20.48
CA ALA A 126 4.43 -10.58 -21.76
C ALA A 126 5.74 -11.39 -21.80
N ARG A 127 6.53 -11.37 -20.71
CA ARG A 127 7.76 -12.18 -20.61
C ARG A 127 7.46 -13.67 -20.56
N SER A 128 6.35 -14.09 -19.91
CA SER A 128 5.96 -15.51 -19.90
C SER A 128 5.48 -16.04 -21.26
N GLU A 129 4.97 -15.16 -22.12
CA GLU A 129 4.54 -15.50 -23.48
C GLU A 129 5.68 -15.45 -24.50
N ASN A 130 6.69 -14.62 -24.27
CA ASN A 130 7.81 -14.43 -25.16
C ASN A 130 9.15 -14.39 -24.41
N ASN A 131 9.82 -15.53 -24.33
CA ASN A 131 11.14 -15.65 -23.68
C ASN A 131 12.24 -14.79 -24.33
N SER A 132 12.05 -14.32 -25.57
CA SER A 132 13.01 -13.42 -26.24
C SER A 132 12.80 -11.94 -25.91
N LEU A 133 11.67 -11.61 -25.24
CA LEU A 133 11.33 -10.24 -24.90
C LEU A 133 12.20 -9.75 -23.73
N ARG A 134 13.12 -8.83 -24.03
CA ARG A 134 13.88 -8.09 -23.02
C ARG A 134 13.05 -6.94 -22.48
N PHE A 135 12.33 -7.18 -21.38
CA PHE A 135 11.45 -6.17 -20.78
C PHE A 135 11.77 -5.99 -19.29
N ILE A 136 12.51 -4.92 -18.99
CA ILE A 136 12.92 -4.50 -17.65
C ILE A 136 11.92 -3.48 -17.08
N THR A 137 11.48 -3.69 -15.85
CA THR A 137 10.69 -2.73 -15.08
C THR A 137 11.51 -2.18 -13.91
N LEU A 138 11.56 -0.86 -13.76
CA LEU A 138 12.27 -0.16 -12.69
C LEU A 138 11.30 0.72 -11.89
N ASP A 139 11.05 0.40 -10.62
CA ASP A 139 10.31 1.27 -9.70
C ASP A 139 11.26 2.19 -8.95
N THR A 140 11.03 3.50 -9.04
CA THR A 140 11.92 4.53 -8.46
C THR A 140 11.36 5.13 -7.17
N ASP A 141 12.25 5.56 -6.29
CA ASP A 141 11.91 6.17 -5.01
C ASP A 141 11.19 7.54 -5.19
N LEU A 142 10.08 7.74 -4.48
CA LEU A 142 9.37 9.02 -4.45
C LEU A 142 10.18 10.12 -3.74
N THR A 143 11.04 9.74 -2.80
CA THR A 143 11.72 10.67 -1.89
C THR A 143 13.02 11.24 -2.46
N ARG A 144 13.48 10.76 -3.62
CA ARG A 144 14.77 11.14 -4.21
C ARG A 144 14.65 11.74 -5.61
N PRO A 145 15.58 12.62 -6.01
CA PRO A 145 15.66 13.11 -7.38
C PRO A 145 16.08 11.99 -8.34
N LEU A 146 15.49 11.99 -9.54
CA LEU A 146 15.70 10.97 -10.58
C LEU A 146 17.10 11.02 -11.24
N CYS A 147 17.95 11.99 -10.88
CA CYS A 147 19.30 12.10 -11.43
C CYS A 147 20.18 10.87 -11.16
N ARG A 148 19.87 10.09 -10.12
CA ARG A 148 20.57 8.82 -9.81
C ARG A 148 20.08 7.66 -10.68
N THR A 149 18.80 7.70 -11.07
CA THR A 149 18.16 6.70 -11.94
C THR A 149 18.78 6.67 -13.34
N THR A 150 19.32 7.79 -13.85
CA THR A 150 20.04 7.85 -15.13
C THR A 150 21.11 6.76 -15.24
N LYS A 151 21.88 6.54 -14.17
CA LYS A 151 22.96 5.54 -14.17
C LYS A 151 22.42 4.13 -14.43
N SER A 152 21.38 3.74 -13.68
CA SER A 152 20.72 2.44 -13.82
C SER A 152 20.11 2.24 -15.20
N ILE A 153 19.44 3.26 -15.75
CA ILE A 153 18.87 3.21 -17.11
C ILE A 153 19.98 2.95 -18.15
N VAL A 154 21.12 3.63 -18.02
CA VAL A 154 22.25 3.48 -18.94
C VAL A 154 22.90 2.10 -18.83
N GLU A 155 23.01 1.55 -17.62
CA GLU A 155 23.51 0.18 -17.40
C GLU A 155 22.57 -0.83 -18.06
N PHE A 156 21.25 -0.76 -17.79
CA PHE A 156 20.25 -1.62 -18.42
C PHE A 156 20.23 -1.50 -19.95
N TYR A 157 20.38 -0.30 -20.50
CA TYR A 157 20.47 -0.10 -21.94
C TYR A 157 21.69 -0.81 -22.55
N LYS A 158 22.86 -0.69 -21.89
CA LYS A 158 24.09 -1.35 -22.35
C LYS A 158 23.93 -2.87 -22.35
N ASP A 159 23.29 -3.41 -21.32
CA ASP A 159 23.04 -4.85 -21.19
C ASP A 159 22.11 -5.36 -22.30
N ILE A 160 20.98 -4.68 -22.51
CA ILE A 160 20.04 -5.02 -23.60
C ILE A 160 20.75 -4.92 -24.97
N SER A 161 21.54 -3.87 -25.20
CA SER A 161 22.21 -3.65 -26.50
C SER A 161 23.34 -4.64 -26.77
N GLN A 162 24.06 -5.08 -25.75
CA GLN A 162 25.13 -6.09 -25.86
C GLN A 162 24.57 -7.53 -25.84
N GLY A 163 23.29 -7.68 -25.53
CA GLY A 163 22.64 -8.97 -25.35
C GLY A 163 23.15 -9.74 -24.14
N ILE A 164 23.69 -9.01 -23.17
CA ILE A 164 24.13 -9.53 -21.88
C ILE A 164 22.94 -9.36 -20.93
N GLY A 165 22.44 -10.46 -20.37
CA GLY A 165 21.46 -10.37 -19.31
C GLY A 165 22.08 -9.98 -17.98
N HIS A 166 21.30 -9.32 -17.13
CA HIS A 166 21.66 -9.12 -15.72
C HIS A 166 21.45 -10.41 -14.93
N GLY A 167 22.41 -11.32 -15.06
CA GLY A 167 22.47 -12.59 -14.35
C GLY A 167 22.94 -12.44 -12.90
N ASP A 168 22.31 -13.16 -11.97
CA ASP A 168 23.03 -13.55 -10.75
C ASP A 168 24.21 -14.49 -11.09
N SER A 169 24.99 -14.90 -10.08
CA SER A 169 26.09 -15.86 -10.24
C SER A 169 25.68 -17.22 -10.82
N GLU A 170 24.38 -17.51 -10.94
CA GLU A 170 23.81 -18.71 -11.56
C GLU A 170 23.31 -18.46 -13.01
N GLY A 171 23.46 -17.24 -13.53
CA GLY A 171 23.06 -16.86 -14.89
C GLY A 171 21.57 -16.54 -15.04
N ARG A 172 20.84 -16.29 -13.95
CA ARG A 172 19.42 -15.90 -14.03
C ARG A 172 19.25 -14.41 -14.28
N GLU A 173 18.74 -14.07 -15.46
CA GLU A 173 18.47 -12.68 -15.85
C GLU A 173 17.29 -12.10 -15.06
N ASP A 174 17.55 -11.08 -14.24
CA ASP A 174 16.50 -10.35 -13.55
C ASP A 174 15.86 -9.30 -14.48
N SER A 175 14.56 -9.07 -14.30
CA SER A 175 13.76 -8.15 -15.14
C SER A 175 12.93 -7.16 -14.33
N GLU A 176 12.97 -7.27 -13.00
CA GLU A 176 12.22 -6.42 -12.07
C GLU A 176 13.18 -5.82 -11.07
N TYR A 177 13.19 -4.49 -10.97
CA TYR A 177 14.09 -3.75 -10.09
C TYR A 177 13.34 -2.68 -9.32
N LEU A 178 13.74 -2.49 -8.08
CA LEU A 178 13.29 -1.43 -7.19
C LEU A 178 14.50 -0.58 -6.78
N GLU A 179 14.45 0.72 -7.00
CA GLU A 179 15.43 1.66 -6.47
C GLU A 179 14.92 2.22 -5.14
N GLU A 180 15.60 1.90 -4.04
CA GLU A 180 15.30 2.44 -2.71
C GLU A 180 16.59 2.95 -2.07
N GLN A 181 16.56 4.17 -1.51
CA GLN A 181 17.73 4.78 -0.85
C GLN A 181 19.01 4.82 -1.71
N GLY A 182 18.87 4.77 -3.05
CA GLY A 182 19.99 4.83 -4.01
C GLY A 182 20.69 3.49 -4.25
N SER A 183 20.07 2.39 -3.84
CA SER A 183 20.48 1.03 -4.15
C SER A 183 19.41 0.34 -4.98
N LEU A 184 19.83 -0.50 -5.92
CA LEU A 184 18.94 -1.36 -6.68
C LEU A 184 18.69 -2.65 -5.91
N TYR A 185 17.42 -3.02 -5.80
CA TYR A 185 16.93 -4.24 -5.20
C TYR A 185 16.19 -5.05 -6.25
N VAL A 186 16.24 -6.38 -6.10
CA VAL A 186 15.47 -7.32 -6.91
C VAL A 186 14.42 -7.97 -6.01
N PRO A 187 13.13 -7.87 -6.33
CA PRO A 187 12.09 -8.52 -5.55
C PRO A 187 12.24 -10.04 -5.67
N ARG A 188 12.28 -10.74 -4.53
CA ARG A 188 12.32 -12.20 -4.46
C ARG A 188 11.09 -12.71 -3.73
N LEU A 189 10.46 -13.75 -4.27
CA LEU A 189 9.38 -14.45 -3.58
C LEU A 189 9.99 -15.30 -2.48
N ILE A 190 9.67 -14.98 -1.23
CA ILE A 190 10.06 -15.75 -0.06
C ILE A 190 8.81 -16.27 0.64
N GLN A 191 8.91 -17.45 1.25
CA GLN A 191 7.84 -17.96 2.10
C GLN A 191 7.85 -17.18 3.43
N ASP A 192 6.72 -16.59 3.78
CA ASP A 192 6.51 -16.05 5.11
C ASP A 192 5.92 -17.14 6.02
N GLU A 193 6.77 -17.76 6.83
CA GLU A 193 6.36 -18.81 7.77
C GLU A 193 5.40 -18.30 8.84
N SER A 194 5.47 -17.02 9.22
CA SER A 194 4.63 -16.45 10.28
C SER A 194 3.19 -16.29 9.80
N ILE A 195 3.01 -15.74 8.60
CA ILE A 195 1.71 -15.64 7.93
C ILE A 195 1.20 -17.04 7.57
N SER A 196 2.08 -17.92 7.09
CA SER A 196 1.70 -19.30 6.80
C SER A 196 1.15 -20.00 8.04
N ARG A 197 1.82 -19.86 9.20
CA ARG A 197 1.36 -20.40 10.50
C ARG A 197 0.08 -19.74 10.99
N TYR A 198 -0.10 -18.44 10.77
CA TYR A 198 -1.35 -17.76 11.07
C TYR A 198 -2.50 -18.35 10.24
N ILE A 199 -2.33 -18.45 8.92
CA ILE A 199 -3.35 -18.99 8.00
C ILE A 199 -3.64 -20.46 8.28
N THR A 200 -2.61 -21.29 8.54
CA THR A 200 -2.82 -22.70 8.88
C THR A 200 -3.37 -22.89 10.29
N GLY A 201 -3.05 -21.98 11.22
CA GLY A 201 -3.59 -21.92 12.58
C GLY A 201 -5.08 -21.60 12.63
N ILE A 202 -5.61 -20.82 11.66
CA ILE A 202 -7.05 -20.61 11.47
C ILE A 202 -7.80 -21.96 11.26
N GLY A 203 -7.10 -23.01 10.83
CA GLY A 203 -7.69 -24.35 10.64
C GLY A 203 -7.57 -25.32 11.82
N GLN A 204 -6.80 -25.02 12.88
CA GLN A 204 -6.48 -26.03 13.92
C GLN A 204 -6.87 -25.73 15.36
N GLU A 205 -7.50 -24.60 15.66
CA GLU A 205 -8.27 -24.45 16.90
C GLU A 205 -9.61 -23.80 16.58
N SER A 206 -10.68 -24.60 16.65
CA SER A 206 -12.09 -24.18 16.76
C SER A 206 -12.41 -22.81 16.13
N ALA A 207 -12.27 -22.69 14.81
CA ALA A 207 -13.12 -21.79 14.07
C ALA A 207 -14.55 -22.33 14.23
N GLN A 208 -15.23 -21.96 15.31
CA GLN A 208 -16.66 -21.71 15.16
C GLN A 208 -16.72 -20.71 14.02
N ASP A 209 -17.21 -21.16 12.88
CA ASP A 209 -17.52 -20.32 11.74
C ASP A 209 -18.22 -19.06 12.26
N LEU A 210 -17.46 -17.97 12.46
CA LEU A 210 -18.04 -16.65 12.60
C LEU A 210 -18.46 -16.25 11.18
N LYS A 211 -19.47 -16.96 10.67
CA LYS A 211 -20.42 -16.43 9.72
C LYS A 211 -21.13 -15.27 10.41
N VAL A 212 -20.46 -14.13 10.52
CA VAL A 212 -21.17 -12.85 10.59
C VAL A 212 -21.56 -12.50 9.14
N ILE A 213 -22.38 -13.36 8.56
CA ILE A 213 -23.04 -13.11 7.28
C ILE A 213 -24.47 -12.77 7.69
N CYS A 214 -24.73 -11.48 7.88
CA CYS A 214 -25.98 -10.91 8.41
C CYS A 214 -26.27 -11.26 9.88
N ALA A 215 -25.67 -10.50 10.80
CA ALA A 215 -26.23 -10.42 12.14
C ALA A 215 -27.63 -9.79 12.04
N THR A 216 -28.67 -10.57 12.33
CA THR A 216 -30.03 -10.04 12.55
C THR A 216 -30.13 -9.23 13.84
N ARG A 217 -29.04 -9.19 14.63
CA ARG A 217 -28.91 -8.55 15.92
C ARG A 217 -27.69 -7.63 15.91
N PRO A 218 -27.69 -6.55 16.71
CA PRO A 218 -26.55 -5.65 16.81
C PRO A 218 -25.38 -6.38 17.47
N LEU A 219 -24.17 -6.14 16.96
CA LEU A 219 -22.94 -6.72 17.50
C LEU A 219 -22.07 -5.63 18.11
N LYS A 220 -21.23 -6.01 19.08
CA LYS A 220 -20.14 -5.18 19.61
C LYS A 220 -18.83 -5.96 19.60
N LEU A 221 -17.71 -5.27 19.40
CA LEU A 221 -16.39 -5.88 19.59
C LEU A 221 -16.06 -5.89 21.09
N ASP A 222 -15.75 -7.06 21.62
CA ASP A 222 -15.47 -7.27 23.04
C ASP A 222 -14.17 -8.07 23.23
N ILE A 223 -13.53 -7.93 24.38
CA ILE A 223 -12.33 -8.70 24.74
C ILE A 223 -12.62 -9.63 25.91
N THR A 224 -12.52 -10.93 25.67
CA THR A 224 -12.87 -11.92 26.70
C THR A 224 -11.83 -11.98 27.81
N VAL A 225 -10.55 -11.84 27.47
CA VAL A 225 -9.44 -11.87 28.42
C VAL A 225 -8.54 -10.65 28.18
N PRO A 226 -8.68 -9.57 28.98
CA PRO A 226 -7.79 -8.42 28.91
C PRO A 226 -6.31 -8.84 29.02
N GLY A 227 -5.45 -8.26 28.17
CA GLY A 227 -4.04 -8.64 28.04
C GLY A 227 -3.76 -9.70 26.97
N ARG A 228 -4.80 -10.34 26.43
CA ARG A 228 -4.72 -11.33 25.33
C ARG A 228 -5.53 -10.85 24.13
N LEU A 229 -4.86 -10.14 23.21
CA LEU A 229 -5.50 -9.55 22.03
C LEU A 229 -6.11 -10.60 21.08
N ASP A 230 -5.64 -11.84 21.13
CA ASP A 230 -6.20 -12.99 20.42
C ASP A 230 -7.61 -13.39 20.91
N THR A 231 -8.09 -12.80 22.01
CA THR A 231 -9.43 -13.06 22.57
C THR A 231 -10.46 -11.98 22.24
N LEU A 232 -10.11 -11.04 21.35
CA LEU A 232 -11.05 -10.09 20.77
C LEU A 232 -12.07 -10.85 19.90
N GLN A 233 -13.35 -10.62 20.15
CA GLN A 233 -14.43 -11.29 19.45
C GLN A 233 -15.66 -10.39 19.30
N TRP A 234 -16.48 -10.67 18.30
CA TRP A 234 -17.80 -10.05 18.18
C TRP A 234 -18.78 -10.73 19.13
N THR A 235 -19.43 -9.95 19.98
CA THR A 235 -20.49 -10.41 20.89
C THR A 235 -21.80 -9.71 20.58
N GLU A 236 -22.93 -10.32 20.95
CA GLU A 236 -24.24 -9.66 20.80
C GLU A 236 -24.30 -8.43 21.71
N CYS A 237 -24.80 -7.33 21.18
CA CYS A 237 -25.12 -6.15 21.98
C CYS A 237 -26.54 -6.33 22.54
N GLU A 238 -26.68 -6.29 23.87
CA GLU A 238 -27.98 -6.43 24.53
C GLU A 238 -28.90 -5.21 24.33
N SER A 239 -28.40 -4.10 23.78
CA SER A 239 -29.21 -2.92 23.49
C SER A 239 -30.20 -3.21 22.36
N SER A 240 -31.51 -3.12 22.68
CA SER A 240 -32.57 -3.36 21.72
C SER A 240 -32.64 -2.23 20.68
N VAL A 241 -32.08 -2.46 19.49
CA VAL A 241 -32.03 -1.51 18.36
C VAL A 241 -33.40 -1.22 17.71
N SER A 242 -34.49 -1.78 18.24
CA SER A 242 -35.83 -1.58 17.67
C SER A 242 -36.45 -0.22 17.98
N HIS A 243 -36.07 0.44 19.09
CA HIS A 243 -36.64 1.73 19.47
C HIS A 243 -35.57 2.69 20.01
N SER A 244 -35.51 3.90 19.45
CA SER A 244 -34.75 5.00 20.03
C SER A 244 -35.50 5.52 21.26
N GLU A 245 -34.80 5.65 22.39
CA GLU A 245 -35.32 6.39 23.55
C GLU A 245 -35.69 7.84 23.16
N PRO A 246 -36.57 8.53 23.91
CA PRO A 246 -37.11 9.82 23.51
C PRO A 246 -36.09 10.87 23.10
N ASP A 247 -34.91 10.85 23.71
CA ASP A 247 -33.83 11.84 23.50
C ASP A 247 -32.61 11.25 22.76
N GLU A 248 -32.73 10.05 22.18
CA GLU A 248 -31.62 9.34 21.55
C GLU A 248 -31.83 9.13 20.05
N ILE A 249 -30.71 8.96 19.33
CA ILE A 249 -30.70 8.49 17.94
C ILE A 249 -30.09 7.10 17.87
N VAL A 250 -30.60 6.29 16.96
CA VAL A 250 -29.95 5.03 16.56
C VAL A 250 -29.18 5.31 15.29
N VAL A 251 -27.89 4.96 15.27
CA VAL A 251 -26.99 5.17 14.12
C VAL A 251 -26.61 3.83 13.53
N ASP A 252 -26.78 3.67 12.22
CA ASP A 252 -26.18 2.58 11.44
C ASP A 252 -24.70 2.92 11.21
N VAL A 253 -23.83 2.36 12.05
CA VAL A 253 -22.41 2.71 12.13
C VAL A 253 -21.68 2.21 10.89
N LYS A 254 -20.91 3.11 10.24
CA LYS A 254 -20.10 2.81 9.04
C LYS A 254 -18.61 2.76 9.33
N ALA A 255 -18.15 3.50 10.33
CA ALA A 255 -16.77 3.46 10.78
C ALA A 255 -16.67 3.76 12.27
N LEU A 256 -15.68 3.14 12.93
CA LEU A 256 -15.37 3.29 14.35
C LEU A 256 -13.95 3.83 14.49
N GLY A 257 -13.75 4.78 15.40
CA GLY A 257 -12.43 5.30 15.77
C GLY A 257 -11.72 4.34 16.73
N LEU A 258 -10.46 4.05 16.44
CA LEU A 258 -9.58 3.28 17.33
C LEU A 258 -8.59 4.23 17.99
N ASN A 259 -8.67 4.36 19.31
CA ASN A 259 -7.80 5.20 20.10
C ASN A 259 -6.74 4.39 20.86
N PHE A 260 -5.63 5.03 21.22
CA PHE A 260 -4.58 4.41 22.05
C PHE A 260 -5.12 3.92 23.40
N ARG A 261 -6.14 4.61 23.94
CA ARG A 261 -6.85 4.19 25.14
C ARG A 261 -7.50 2.80 24.97
N ASP A 262 -8.09 2.54 23.81
CA ASP A 262 -8.75 1.27 23.52
C ASP A 262 -7.75 0.12 23.48
N LEU A 263 -6.56 0.37 22.91
CA LEU A 263 -5.46 -0.59 22.92
C LEU A 263 -5.00 -0.90 24.35
N MET A 264 -4.89 0.11 25.19
CA MET A 264 -4.49 -0.08 26.59
C MET A 264 -5.55 -0.83 27.40
N ILE A 265 -6.84 -0.58 27.14
CA ILE A 265 -7.95 -1.35 27.73
C ILE A 265 -7.85 -2.81 27.28
N ALA A 266 -7.68 -3.07 25.98
CA ALA A 266 -7.53 -4.42 25.44
C ALA A 266 -6.28 -5.14 25.99
N LEU A 267 -5.21 -4.40 26.31
CA LEU A 267 -4.01 -4.95 26.94
C LEU A 267 -4.13 -5.10 28.48
N GLY A 268 -5.31 -4.86 29.05
CA GLY A 268 -5.54 -4.97 30.50
C GLY A 268 -4.77 -3.96 31.35
N GLN A 269 -4.35 -2.84 30.74
CA GLN A 269 -3.58 -1.78 31.43
C GLN A 269 -4.49 -0.73 32.09
N PHE A 270 -5.80 -0.84 31.90
CA PHE A 270 -6.82 -0.03 32.56
C PHE A 270 -7.70 -0.91 33.46
N SER A 271 -8.35 -0.31 34.46
CA SER A 271 -9.25 -1.03 35.38
C SER A 271 -10.43 -1.67 34.66
N ASP A 272 -10.92 -2.81 35.18
CA ASP A 272 -11.97 -3.65 34.59
C ASP A 272 -13.27 -2.93 34.21
N ALA A 273 -13.56 -1.77 34.80
CA ALA A 273 -14.72 -0.94 34.47
C ALA A 273 -14.50 0.05 33.31
N SER A 274 -13.36 -0.02 32.60
CA SER A 274 -13.03 0.93 31.54
C SER A 274 -13.62 0.47 30.21
N GLU A 275 -14.65 1.16 29.75
CA GLU A 275 -15.19 0.94 28.41
C GLU A 275 -14.34 1.61 27.34
N MET A 276 -14.29 0.99 26.17
CA MET A 276 -13.66 1.54 24.98
C MET A 276 -14.32 2.87 24.56
N THR A 277 -13.53 3.74 23.94
CA THR A 277 -13.95 5.09 23.58
C THR A 277 -15.14 5.09 22.65
N GLY A 278 -15.19 4.27 21.60
CA GLY A 278 -16.44 4.14 20.83
C GLY A 278 -16.78 5.38 19.98
N GLU A 279 -15.78 6.13 19.53
CA GLU A 279 -15.99 7.14 18.49
C GLU A 279 -16.55 6.46 17.24
N CYS A 280 -17.56 7.07 16.61
CA CYS A 280 -18.23 6.47 15.47
C CYS A 280 -18.65 7.52 14.43
N SER A 281 -18.83 7.06 13.19
CA SER A 281 -19.52 7.79 12.14
C SER A 281 -20.46 6.85 11.40
N GLY A 282 -21.61 7.38 11.00
CA GLY A 282 -22.65 6.58 10.38
C GLY A 282 -23.84 7.39 9.90
N VAL A 283 -24.96 6.68 9.71
CA VAL A 283 -26.20 7.26 9.21
C VAL A 283 -27.31 7.04 10.23
N VAL A 284 -28.08 8.09 10.53
CA VAL A 284 -29.21 8.00 11.45
C VAL A 284 -30.26 7.02 10.91
N LYS A 285 -30.56 5.98 11.70
CA LYS A 285 -31.52 4.92 11.41
C LYS A 285 -32.87 5.14 12.11
N ALA A 286 -32.86 5.66 13.34
CA ALA A 286 -34.07 6.03 14.08
C ALA A 286 -33.82 7.26 14.97
N VAL A 287 -34.89 8.00 15.27
CA VAL A 287 -34.83 9.26 16.04
C VAL A 287 -35.90 9.28 17.12
N GLY A 288 -35.46 9.53 18.36
CA GLY A 288 -36.29 9.70 19.55
C GLY A 288 -37.32 10.79 19.40
N THR A 289 -38.47 10.63 20.06
CA THR A 289 -39.64 11.52 19.89
C THR A 289 -39.35 12.98 20.19
N ASN A 290 -38.49 13.27 21.17
CA ASN A 290 -38.21 14.63 21.63
C ASN A 290 -37.23 15.36 20.72
N ILE A 291 -36.39 14.64 19.97
CA ILE A 291 -35.30 15.22 19.18
C ILE A 291 -35.52 15.16 17.66
N ARG A 292 -36.74 14.81 17.21
CA ARG A 292 -37.13 14.81 15.79
C ARG A 292 -37.01 16.17 15.08
N HIS A 293 -36.94 17.24 15.86
CA HIS A 293 -36.75 18.59 15.34
C HIS A 293 -35.27 18.90 15.05
N VAL A 294 -34.33 18.10 15.59
CA VAL A 294 -32.88 18.28 15.43
C VAL A 294 -32.31 17.30 14.40
N PHE A 295 -32.74 16.04 14.44
CA PHE A 295 -32.21 14.96 13.59
C PHE A 295 -33.28 14.31 12.73
N LYS A 296 -32.88 13.82 11.55
CA LYS A 296 -33.72 13.06 10.63
C LYS A 296 -33.07 11.74 10.26
N VAL A 297 -33.90 10.74 9.99
CA VAL A 297 -33.45 9.47 9.40
C VAL A 297 -32.77 9.76 8.06
N GLY A 298 -31.58 9.20 7.86
CA GLY A 298 -30.73 9.46 6.69
C GLY A 298 -29.66 10.52 6.90
N ASP A 299 -29.67 11.26 8.01
CA ASP A 299 -28.61 12.23 8.30
C ASP A 299 -27.28 11.52 8.55
N ARG A 300 -26.20 12.10 8.01
CA ARG A 300 -24.83 11.63 8.29
C ARG A 300 -24.34 12.29 9.57
N VAL A 301 -23.91 11.47 10.52
CA VAL A 301 -23.49 11.92 11.85
C VAL A 301 -22.13 11.33 12.23
N CYS A 302 -21.41 12.04 13.08
CA CYS A 302 -20.23 11.54 13.79
C CYS A 302 -20.28 11.99 15.25
N GLY A 303 -19.68 11.19 16.13
CA GLY A 303 -19.68 11.50 17.56
C GLY A 303 -19.19 10.35 18.42
N TRP A 304 -19.43 10.47 19.70
CA TRP A 304 -19.09 9.48 20.71
C TRP A 304 -20.28 8.54 20.91
N SER A 305 -20.10 7.23 20.68
CA SER A 305 -21.15 6.25 20.92
C SER A 305 -21.26 5.92 22.41
N ALA A 306 -22.47 5.65 22.88
CA ALA A 306 -22.72 5.11 24.21
C ALA A 306 -22.22 3.66 24.36
N CYS A 307 -22.02 2.94 23.25
CA CYS A 307 -21.49 1.59 23.23
C CYS A 307 -20.26 1.50 22.32
N GLY A 308 -19.10 1.25 22.91
CA GLY A 308 -17.84 1.07 22.19
C GLY A 308 -17.91 -0.03 21.14
N PHE A 309 -17.45 0.28 19.92
CA PHE A 309 -17.33 -0.66 18.81
C PHE A 309 -18.59 -1.49 18.49
N SER A 310 -19.77 -0.88 18.60
CA SER A 310 -21.05 -1.48 18.25
C SER A 310 -21.54 -1.10 16.84
N SER A 311 -22.33 -1.99 16.23
CA SER A 311 -22.92 -1.86 14.88
C SER A 311 -24.29 -1.19 14.87
#